data_AF-A0A838DJ95-F1
#
_entry.id   AF-A0A838DJ95-F1
#
_cell.length_a   1.000
_cell.length_b   1.000
_cell.length_c   1.000
_cell.angle_alpha   90.00
_cell.angle_beta   90.00
_cell.angle_gamma   90.00
#
_symmetry.space_group_name_H-M   'P 1'
#
loop_
_entity.id
_entity.type
_entity.pdbx_description
1 polymer ?
#
loop_
_entity_poly.entity_id
_entity_poly.type
_entity_poly.pdbx_seq_one_letter_code
_entity_poly.pdbx_strand_id
1 'polypeptide(L)' 'YIEYVGVAGSSASDYQTTLSAGVTYGISDDVQFDVGGRLGLNDAAEDGGVFTGITVRF' A
#
# COMPACT_ATOMS: atom_id res chain seq x y z
N TYR A 1 2.97 3.86 -8.43
CA TYR A 1 2.58 2.46 -8.69
C TYR A 1 1.11 2.27 -8.35
N ILE A 2 0.49 1.22 -8.87
CA ILE A 2 -0.85 0.75 -8.47
C ILE A 2 -0.72 -0.77 -8.30
N GLU A 3 -1.31 -1.30 -7.23
CA GLU A 3 -1.21 -2.71 -6.87
C GLU A 3 -2.55 -3.23 -6.33
N TYR A 4 -2.92 -4.44 -6.72
CA TYR A 4 -4.01 -5.20 -6.12
C TYR A 4 -3.43 -6.41 -5.39
N VAL A 5 -3.87 -6.62 -4.15
CA VAL A 5 -3.45 -7.75 -3.30
C VAL A 5 -4.68 -8.51 -2.82
N GLY A 6 -4.67 -9.82 -2.99
CA GLY A 6 -5.63 -10.75 -2.39
C GLY A 6 -4.92 -11.69 -1.42
N VAL A 7 -5.48 -11.85 -0.22
CA VAL A 7 -4.94 -12.75 0.81
C VAL A 7 -6.02 -13.76 1.19
N ALA A 8 -5.75 -15.04 0.95
CA ALA A 8 -6.65 -16.12 1.34
C ALA A 8 -6.39 -16.57 2.79
N GLY A 9 -7.45 -16.65 3.58
CA GLY A 9 -7.44 -17.27 4.91
C GLY A 9 -7.84 -18.75 4.86
N SER A 10 -8.11 -19.31 6.04
CA SER A 10 -8.48 -20.72 6.18
C SER A 10 -9.92 -21.01 5.73
N SER A 11 -10.79 -20.00 5.71
CA SER A 11 -12.16 -20.09 5.21
C SER A 11 -12.41 -19.10 4.06
N ALA A 12 -13.42 -19.37 3.23
CA ALA A 12 -13.80 -18.48 2.13
C ALA A 12 -14.22 -17.07 2.59
N SER A 13 -14.76 -16.95 3.81
CA SER A 13 -15.11 -15.67 4.46
C SER A 13 -13.91 -14.81 4.83
N ASP A 14 -12.71 -15.40 4.89
CA ASP A 14 -11.51 -14.75 5.42
C ASP A 14 -10.66 -14.14 4.30
N TYR A 15 -11.15 -14.22 3.06
CA TYR A 15 -10.44 -13.67 1.91
C TYR A 15 -10.48 -12.15 1.97
N GLN A 16 -9.31 -11.51 1.99
CA GLN A 16 -9.17 -10.06 2.04
C GLN A 16 -8.68 -9.53 0.71
N THR A 17 -9.26 -8.44 0.24
CA THR A 17 -8.84 -7.75 -0.99
C THR A 17 -8.51 -6.30 -0.73
N THR A 18 -7.41 -5.84 -1.32
CA THR A 18 -6.96 -4.47 -1.13
C THR A 18 -6.35 -3.89 -2.40
N LEU A 19 -6.61 -2.60 -2.64
CA LEU A 19 -5.95 -1.82 -3.68
C LEU A 19 -5.00 -0.81 -3.02
N SER A 20 -3.76 -0.74 -3.49
CA SER A 20 -2.78 0.24 -3.04
C SER A 20 -2.31 1.09 -4.21
N ALA A 21 -2.07 2.36 -3.96
CA ALA A 21 -1.46 3.26 -4.93
C ALA A 21 -0.52 4.23 -4.21
N GLY A 22 0.58 4.58 -4.87
CA GLY A 22 1.55 5.50 -4.32
C GLY A 22 2.43 6.15 -5.38
N VAL A 23 3.05 7.24 -5.00
CA VAL A 23 3.99 8.02 -5.81
C VAL A 23 5.27 8.17 -5.02
N THR A 24 6.39 7.99 -5.72
CA THR A 24 7.73 8.26 -5.20
C THR A 24 8.27 9.49 -5.92
N TYR A 25 8.80 10.44 -5.15
CA TYR A 25 9.40 11.66 -5.64
C TYR A 25 10.87 11.73 -5.22
N GLY A 26 11.77 11.83 -6.20
CA GLY A 26 13.20 12.06 -5.94
C GLY A 26 13.44 13.52 -5.55
N ILE A 27 13.85 13.75 -4.30
CA ILE A 27 14.23 15.07 -3.80
C ILE A 27 15.68 15.40 -4.22
N SER A 28 16.57 14.42 -4.14
CA SER A 28 17.95 14.49 -4.61
C SER A 28 18.42 13.11 -5.08
N ASP A 29 19.67 12.99 -5.53
CA ASP A 29 20.27 11.71 -5.96
C ASP A 29 20.25 10.64 -4.87
N ASP A 30 20.22 11.06 -3.60
CA ASP A 30 20.29 10.17 -2.44
C ASP A 30 19.04 10.24 -1.55
N VAL A 31 18.07 11.12 -1.84
CA VAL A 31 16.86 11.28 -1.02
C VAL A 31 15.61 11.11 -1.87
N GLN A 32 14.75 10.19 -1.44
CA GLN A 32 13.43 9.96 -2.04
C GLN A 32 12.34 10.12 -0.99
N PHE A 33 11.19 10.62 -1.42
CA PHE A 33 9.97 10.74 -0.63
C PHE A 33 8.86 9.90 -1.23
N ASP A 34 8.16 9.15 -0.39
CA ASP A 34 7.07 8.27 -0.77
C ASP A 34 5.77 8.76 -0.12
N VAL A 35 4.70 8.74 -0.89
CA VAL A 35 3.33 8.95 -0.38
C VAL A 35 2.37 8.04 -1.11
N GLY A 36 1.42 7.48 -0.37
CA GLY A 36 0.39 6.66 -0.96
C GLY A 36 -0.66 6.22 0.04
N GLY A 37 -1.52 5.35 -0.41
CA GLY A 37 -2.59 4.79 0.39
C GLY A 37 -2.99 3.41 -0.07
N ARG A 38 -3.81 2.80 0.78
CA ARG A 38 -4.35 1.46 0.65
C ARG A 38 -5.84 1.50 0.99
N LEU A 39 -6.67 0.83 0.22
CA LEU A 39 -8.13 0.76 0.38
C LEU A 39 -8.58 -0.70 0.40
N GLY A 40 -9.28 -1.10 1.46
CA GLY A 40 -10.00 -2.36 1.53
C GLY A 40 -11.12 -2.39 0.50
N LEU A 41 -11.23 -3.50 -0.24
CA LEU A 41 -12.25 -3.66 -1.29
C LEU A 41 -13.38 -4.59 -0.86
N ASN A 42 -13.30 -5.19 0.33
CA ASN A 42 -14.34 -6.03 0.91
C ASN A 42 -14.34 -5.96 2.44
N ASP A 43 -15.42 -6.45 3.06
CA ASP A 43 -15.66 -6.37 4.51
C ASP A 43 -14.60 -7.07 5.37
N ALA A 44 -13.87 -8.04 4.81
CA ALA A 44 -12.83 -8.76 5.52
C ALA A 44 -11.49 -7.98 5.58
N ALA A 45 -11.30 -6.98 4.72
CA ALA A 45 -10.11 -6.15 4.68
C ALA A 45 -10.27 -4.92 5.59
N GLU A 46 -9.15 -4.35 6.03
CA GLU A 46 -9.15 -3.02 6.66
C GLU A 46 -9.66 -1.96 5.67
N ASP A 47 -10.52 -1.05 6.14
CA ASP A 47 -11.15 0.00 5.33
C ASP A 47 -10.13 0.79 4.49
N GLY A 48 -9.02 1.18 5.11
CA GLY A 48 -7.91 1.78 4.41
C GLY A 48 -6.86 2.39 5.33
N GLY A 49 -5.79 2.85 4.70
CA GLY A 49 -4.66 3.49 5.36
C GLY A 49 -3.91 4.40 4.41
N VAL A 50 -3.19 5.37 4.98
CA VAL A 50 -2.26 6.22 4.26
C VAL A 50 -0.85 5.95 4.75
N PHE A 51 0.13 6.09 3.86
CA PHE A 51 1.53 5.98 4.23
C PHE A 51 2.33 7.12 3.63
N THR A 52 3.41 7.45 4.34
CA THR A 52 4.46 8.32 3.86
C THR A 52 5.81 7.77 4.30
N GLY A 53 6.85 8.01 3.52
CA GLY A 53 8.19 7.50 3.77
C GLY A 53 9.26 8.44 3.25
N ILE A 54 10.45 8.36 3.84
CA ILE A 54 11.67 8.98 3.33
C ILE A 54 12.73 7.89 3.25
N THR A 55 13.34 7.75 2.09
CA THR A 55 14.48 6.86 1.87
C THR A 55 15.73 7.70 1.66
N VAL A 56 16.80 7.40 2.39
CA VAL A 56 18.12 8.02 2.25
C VAL A 56 19.14 6.96 1.89
N ARG A 57 19.86 7.16 0.79
CA ARG A 57 20.98 6.32 0.35
C ARG A 57 22.30 6.90 0.87
N PHE A 58 23.21 6.04 1.29
CA PHE A 58 24.55 6.38 1.78
C PHE A 58 25.58 5.36 1.27
#